data_AF-A0A7X0Y4K5-F1
#
_entry.id   AF-A0A7X0Y4K5-F1
#
_cell.length_a   1.000
_cell.length_b   1.000
_cell.length_c   1.000
_cell.angle_alpha   90.00
_cell.angle_beta   90.00
_cell.angle_gamma   90.00
#
_symmetry.space_group_name_H-M   'P 1'
#
loop_
_entity.id
_entity.type
_entity.pdbx_description
1 polymer ?
#
loop_
_entity_poly.entity_id
_entity_poly.type
_entity_poly.pdbx_seq_one_letter_code
_entity_poly.pdbx_strand_id
1 'polypeptide(L)'
;MTVGGAFLLSSMQYFSVIYVLGVLFLFLKWRRVSWLMSLVVPVTAQLLMVIANYAVEWFMLTSFGININTYDSGFGGPIVTMLLSVTVCNILVYLMSLLIGLVFRKEGFKNIMNRNGYIMACLLLITIVIIYLFIYLERLFGLPSDFIVVNTALFMILFLLVCMVFSIIVKIGQEQVKQKKQKQELLQLRDYTEKLELLNDEMSLFKHDYINILTSLHGYINNGNQQKLEEYFQNSITPLAREIESNKTRLSK
;
A
#
# COMPACT_ATOMS: atom_id res chain seq x y z
N MET A 1 7.07 -25.89 -23.85
CA MET A 1 8.53 -26.07 -24.02
C MET A 1 9.02 -25.13 -25.11
N THR A 2 9.56 -23.97 -24.75
CA THR A 2 10.24 -23.07 -25.71
C THR A 2 11.72 -23.44 -25.71
N VAL A 3 12.23 -23.84 -26.88
CA VAL A 3 13.61 -24.32 -27.11
C VAL A 3 14.68 -23.38 -26.55
N GLY A 4 14.40 -22.07 -26.47
CA GLY A 4 15.32 -21.10 -25.85
C GLY A 4 15.51 -21.27 -24.34
N GLY A 5 14.49 -21.73 -23.60
CA GLY A 5 14.57 -21.90 -22.14
C GLY A 5 15.49 -23.04 -21.72
N ALA A 6 15.45 -24.17 -22.44
CA ALA A 6 16.29 -25.33 -22.18
C ALA A 6 17.76 -25.09 -22.59
N PHE A 7 17.99 -24.39 -23.70
CA PHE A 7 19.35 -24.05 -24.16
C PHE A 7 20.04 -23.04 -23.24
N LEU A 8 19.30 -22.06 -22.70
CA LEU A 8 19.82 -21.11 -21.70
C LEU A 8 20.08 -21.77 -20.34
N LEU A 9 19.26 -22.75 -19.93
CA LEU A 9 19.49 -23.50 -18.68
C LEU A 9 20.78 -24.32 -18.73
N SER A 10 21.14 -24.90 -19.87
CA SER A 10 22.37 -25.70 -20.01
C SER A 10 23.64 -24.86 -20.14
N SER A 11 23.55 -23.64 -20.69
CA SER A 11 24.72 -22.78 -20.99
C SER A 11 24.95 -21.65 -19.99
N MET A 12 23.90 -21.16 -19.32
CA MET A 12 23.96 -20.01 -18.39
C MET A 12 23.58 -20.38 -16.95
N GLN A 13 23.19 -21.63 -16.68
CA GLN A 13 22.77 -22.20 -15.38
C GLN A 13 22.06 -21.19 -14.45
N TYR A 14 22.82 -20.40 -13.67
CA TYR A 14 22.32 -19.38 -12.76
C TYR A 14 21.67 -18.16 -13.43
N PHE A 15 22.22 -17.63 -14.52
CA PHE A 15 21.70 -16.41 -15.15
C PHE A 15 20.35 -16.61 -15.85
N SER A 16 19.94 -17.87 -16.04
CA SER A 16 18.63 -18.22 -16.59
C SER A 16 17.49 -17.61 -15.77
N VAL A 17 17.63 -17.53 -14.44
CA VAL A 17 16.57 -17.00 -13.55
C VAL A 17 16.44 -15.47 -13.70
N ILE A 18 17.54 -14.73 -13.81
CA ILE A 18 17.51 -13.28 -14.09
C ILE A 18 16.89 -13.01 -15.47
N TYR A 19 17.26 -13.82 -16.47
CA TYR A 19 16.72 -13.70 -17.81
C TYR A 19 15.20 -13.91 -17.82
N VAL A 20 14.70 -14.96 -17.18
CA VAL A 20 13.26 -15.25 -17.08
C VAL A 20 12.52 -14.12 -16.36
N LEU A 21 13.07 -13.60 -15.26
CA LEU A 21 12.48 -12.44 -14.55
C LEU A 21 12.44 -11.19 -15.43
N GLY A 22 13.49 -10.93 -16.21
CA GLY A 22 13.55 -9.81 -17.15
C GLY A 22 12.52 -9.92 -18.27
N VAL A 23 12.36 -11.11 -18.87
CA VAL A 23 11.34 -11.37 -19.91
C VAL A 23 9.93 -11.22 -19.36
N LEU A 24 9.65 -11.76 -18.17
CA LEU A 24 8.34 -11.62 -17.51
C LEU A 24 8.03 -10.16 -17.17
N PHE A 25 9.02 -9.40 -16.71
CA PHE A 25 8.88 -7.97 -16.46
C PHE A 25 8.51 -7.21 -17.74
N LEU A 26 9.22 -7.45 -18.84
CA LEU A 26 8.94 -6.81 -20.14
C LEU A 26 7.55 -7.19 -20.67
N PHE A 27 7.15 -8.44 -20.53
CA PHE A 27 5.81 -8.91 -20.93
C PHE A 27 4.69 -8.21 -20.14
N LEU A 28 4.84 -8.09 -18.81
CA LEU A 28 3.86 -7.39 -17.97
C LEU A 28 3.82 -5.88 -18.25
N LYS A 29 4.97 -5.29 -18.59
CA LYS A 29 5.05 -3.90 -19.06
C LYS A 29 4.33 -3.69 -20.38
N TRP A 30 4.47 -4.62 -21.32
CA TRP A 30 3.72 -4.58 -22.58
C TRP A 30 2.20 -4.61 -22.33
N ARG A 31 1.75 -5.36 -21.32
CA ARG A 31 0.34 -5.38 -20.86
C ARG A 31 -0.12 -4.15 -20.08
N ARG A 32 0.69 -3.07 -20.02
CA ARG A 32 0.40 -1.80 -19.30
C ARG A 32 0.17 -1.96 -17.79
N VAL A 33 0.79 -2.96 -17.17
CA VAL A 33 0.78 -3.11 -15.70
C VAL A 33 1.69 -2.05 -15.05
N SER A 34 1.37 -1.59 -13.83
CA SER A 34 2.23 -0.62 -13.14
C SER A 34 3.64 -1.16 -12.94
N TRP A 35 4.64 -0.27 -12.87
CA TRP A 35 6.05 -0.67 -12.73
C TRP A 35 6.28 -1.65 -11.57
N LEU A 36 5.74 -1.30 -10.42
CA LEU A 36 5.93 -2.06 -9.18
C LEU A 36 5.26 -3.44 -9.26
N MET A 37 4.03 -3.50 -9.78
CA MET A 37 3.32 -4.78 -9.95
C MET A 37 4.03 -5.70 -10.95
N SER A 38 4.66 -5.12 -11.99
CA SER A 38 5.43 -5.87 -12.98
C SER A 38 6.70 -6.51 -12.39
N LEU A 39 7.19 -6.01 -11.24
CA LEU A 39 8.34 -6.55 -10.52
C LEU A 39 7.91 -7.51 -9.41
N VAL A 40 6.87 -7.14 -8.64
CA VAL A 40 6.35 -7.96 -7.53
C VAL A 40 5.84 -9.31 -8.03
N VAL A 41 5.02 -9.33 -9.09
CA VAL A 41 4.35 -10.56 -9.54
C VAL A 41 5.34 -11.65 -9.98
N PRO A 42 6.34 -11.38 -10.85
CA PRO A 42 7.30 -12.40 -11.25
C PRO A 42 8.16 -12.93 -10.10
N VAL A 43 8.59 -12.06 -9.17
CA VAL A 43 9.44 -12.46 -8.04
C VAL A 43 8.65 -13.32 -7.06
N THR A 44 7.40 -12.96 -6.76
CA THR A 44 6.52 -13.78 -5.92
C THR A 44 6.22 -15.14 -6.57
N ALA A 45 6.02 -15.18 -7.89
CA ALA A 45 5.84 -16.42 -8.62
C ALA A 45 7.09 -17.30 -8.56
N GLN A 46 8.29 -16.72 -8.68
CA GLN A 46 9.55 -17.45 -8.57
C GLN A 46 9.75 -18.04 -7.16
N LEU A 47 9.46 -17.27 -6.11
CA LEU A 47 9.49 -17.77 -4.73
C LEU A 47 8.54 -18.96 -4.54
N LEU A 48 7.31 -18.87 -5.04
CA LEU A 48 6.34 -19.97 -4.98
C LEU A 48 6.82 -21.20 -5.73
N MET A 49 7.40 -21.03 -6.92
CA MET A 49 7.97 -22.14 -7.70
C MET A 49 9.08 -22.86 -6.93
N VAL A 50 10.00 -22.12 -6.29
CA VAL A 50 11.09 -22.72 -5.51
C VAL A 50 10.54 -23.54 -4.33
N ILE A 51 9.59 -22.97 -3.57
CA ILE A 51 8.97 -23.65 -2.42
C ILE A 51 8.21 -24.88 -2.87
N ALA A 52 7.42 -24.77 -3.94
CA ALA A 52 6.65 -25.89 -4.46
C ALA A 52 7.57 -27.02 -4.97
N ASN A 53 8.72 -26.69 -5.56
CA ASN A 53 9.69 -27.69 -5.99
C ASN A 53 10.24 -28.49 -4.80
N TYR A 54 10.74 -27.81 -3.77
CA TYR A 54 11.26 -28.49 -2.56
C TYR A 54 10.17 -29.26 -1.82
N ALA A 55 8.94 -28.74 -1.75
CA ALA A 55 7.82 -29.43 -1.12
C ALA A 55 7.45 -30.72 -1.86
N VAL A 56 7.43 -30.69 -3.20
CA VAL A 56 7.16 -31.88 -4.02
C VAL A 56 8.31 -32.89 -3.89
N GLU A 57 9.56 -32.43 -3.90
CA GLU A 57 10.73 -33.29 -3.74
C GLU A 57 10.73 -33.99 -2.37
N TRP A 58 10.44 -33.26 -1.29
CA TRP A 58 10.28 -33.82 0.04
C TRP A 58 9.13 -34.83 0.12
N PHE A 59 7.98 -34.52 -0.49
CA PHE A 59 6.83 -35.41 -0.53
C PHE A 59 7.11 -36.70 -1.30
N MET A 60 7.82 -36.62 -2.44
CA MET A 60 8.21 -37.76 -3.24
C MET A 60 9.20 -38.67 -2.48
N LEU A 61 10.18 -38.07 -1.80
CA LEU A 61 11.17 -38.81 -1.03
C LEU A 61 10.54 -39.55 0.17
N THR A 62 9.60 -38.91 0.86
CA THR A 62 8.91 -39.50 2.04
C THR A 62 7.86 -40.54 1.67
N SER A 63 7.05 -40.29 0.63
CA SER A 63 5.92 -41.15 0.29
C SER A 63 6.31 -42.34 -0.58
N PHE A 64 7.30 -42.17 -1.46
CA PHE A 64 7.69 -43.19 -2.43
C PHE A 64 9.11 -43.72 -2.22
N GLY A 65 9.91 -43.14 -1.31
CA GLY A 65 11.31 -43.50 -1.13
C GLY A 65 12.19 -43.23 -2.36
N ILE A 66 11.66 -42.47 -3.33
CA ILE A 66 12.33 -42.19 -4.60
C ILE A 66 13.26 -41.00 -4.39
N ASN A 67 14.56 -41.28 -4.30
CA ASN A 67 15.58 -40.23 -4.41
C ASN A 67 15.81 -39.97 -5.91
N ILE A 68 15.62 -38.73 -6.35
CA ILE A 68 15.74 -38.32 -7.76
C ILE A 68 17.16 -38.60 -8.29
N ASN A 69 18.14 -38.77 -7.40
CA ASN A 69 19.54 -39.02 -7.73
C ASN A 69 19.94 -40.50 -7.80
N THR A 70 19.06 -41.44 -7.44
CA THR A 70 19.34 -42.89 -7.43
C THR A 70 18.50 -43.65 -8.45
N TYR A 71 18.36 -43.13 -9.67
CA TYR A 71 17.78 -43.90 -10.77
C TYR A 71 18.86 -44.73 -11.43
N ASP A 72 19.00 -45.97 -10.97
CA ASP A 72 19.69 -46.98 -11.73
C ASP A 72 18.68 -47.77 -12.58
N SER A 73 19.01 -47.94 -13.86
CA SER A 73 18.40 -48.83 -14.86
C SER A 73 16.93 -48.61 -15.30
N GLY A 74 16.73 -47.78 -16.34
CA GLY A 74 15.55 -47.85 -17.22
C GLY A 74 15.18 -46.52 -17.88
N PHE A 75 15.18 -46.46 -19.21
CA PHE A 75 14.98 -45.21 -19.99
C PHE A 75 13.59 -44.54 -19.79
N GLY A 76 12.60 -45.23 -19.21
CA GLY A 76 11.22 -44.74 -19.07
C GLY A 76 10.82 -44.24 -17.67
N GLY A 77 11.29 -44.89 -16.60
CA GLY A 77 10.90 -44.59 -15.22
C GLY A 77 11.26 -43.17 -14.75
N PRO A 78 12.53 -42.73 -14.89
CA PRO A 78 12.99 -41.41 -14.44
C PRO A 78 12.34 -40.25 -15.20
N ILE A 79 11.99 -40.46 -16.47
CA ILE A 79 11.33 -39.45 -17.31
C ILE A 79 9.88 -39.25 -16.84
N VAL A 80 9.18 -40.35 -16.55
CA VAL A 80 7.80 -40.31 -16.07
C VAL A 80 7.71 -39.67 -14.67
N THR A 81 8.63 -39.99 -13.77
CA THR A 81 8.67 -39.37 -12.43
C THR A 81 9.00 -37.87 -12.50
N MET A 82 9.89 -37.45 -13.41
CA MET A 82 10.19 -36.03 -13.65
C MET A 82 8.98 -35.27 -14.23
N LEU A 83 8.25 -35.87 -15.17
CA LEU A 83 7.04 -35.24 -15.74
C LEU A 83 5.92 -35.13 -14.70
N LEU A 84 5.76 -36.14 -13.84
CA LEU A 84 4.80 -36.10 -12.73
C LEU A 84 5.17 -35.03 -11.70
N SER A 85 6.43 -34.94 -11.28
CA SER A 85 6.83 -33.92 -10.29
C SER A 85 6.64 -32.49 -10.81
N VAL A 86 6.97 -32.23 -12.08
CA VAL A 86 6.78 -30.92 -12.71
C VAL A 86 5.29 -30.56 -12.83
N THR A 87 4.43 -31.49 -13.23
CA THR A 87 2.98 -31.22 -13.35
C THR A 87 2.35 -30.93 -12.00
N VAL A 88 2.68 -31.71 -10.96
CA VAL A 88 2.21 -31.47 -9.59
C VAL A 88 2.69 -30.11 -9.06
N CYS A 89 3.96 -29.75 -9.29
CA CYS A 89 4.51 -28.46 -8.89
C CYS A 89 3.74 -27.28 -9.50
N ASN A 90 3.44 -27.33 -10.80
CA ASN A 90 2.70 -26.26 -11.48
C ASN A 90 1.25 -26.12 -10.95
N ILE A 91 0.59 -27.23 -10.64
CA ILE A 91 -0.77 -27.22 -10.05
C ILE A 91 -0.73 -26.56 -8.67
N LEU A 92 0.24 -26.92 -7.82
CA LEU A 92 0.41 -26.33 -6.49
C LEU A 92 0.66 -24.82 -6.56
N VAL A 93 1.54 -24.38 -7.46
CA VAL A 93 1.82 -22.96 -7.66
C VAL A 93 0.59 -22.22 -8.18
N TYR A 94 -0.17 -22.81 -9.10
CA TYR A 94 -1.42 -22.22 -9.56
C TYR A 94 -2.42 -22.01 -8.42
N LEU A 95 -2.63 -23.02 -7.57
CA LEU A 95 -3.52 -22.92 -6.40
C LEU A 95 -3.05 -21.83 -5.42
N MET A 96 -1.77 -21.80 -5.09
CA MET A 96 -1.18 -20.77 -4.22
C MET A 96 -1.32 -19.37 -4.82
N SER A 97 -1.11 -19.24 -6.13
CA SER A 97 -1.25 -17.96 -6.84
C SER A 97 -2.69 -17.44 -6.82
N LEU A 98 -3.69 -18.33 -6.80
CA LEU A 98 -5.11 -17.97 -6.71
C LEU A 98 -5.41 -17.36 -5.33
N LEU A 99 -4.92 -17.99 -4.25
CA LEU A 99 -5.05 -17.47 -2.89
C LEU A 99 -4.43 -16.09 -2.74
N ILE A 100 -3.22 -15.91 -3.28
CA ILE A 100 -2.53 -14.61 -3.27
C ILE A 100 -3.29 -13.59 -4.12
N GLY A 101 -3.83 -14.00 -5.28
CA GLY A 101 -4.65 -13.17 -6.14
C GLY A 101 -5.89 -12.59 -5.45
N LEU A 102 -6.52 -13.33 -4.54
CA LEU A 102 -7.65 -12.83 -3.74
C LEU A 102 -7.25 -11.67 -2.81
N VAL A 103 -6.04 -11.72 -2.24
CA VAL A 103 -5.51 -10.65 -1.39
C VAL A 103 -5.19 -9.41 -2.23
N PHE A 104 -4.55 -9.61 -3.39
CA PHE A 104 -4.14 -8.53 -4.30
C PHE A 104 -5.31 -7.79 -4.95
N ARG A 105 -6.48 -8.46 -5.09
CA ARG A 105 -7.69 -7.87 -5.68
C ARG A 105 -8.43 -6.88 -4.76
N LYS A 106 -8.10 -6.81 -3.46
CA LYS A 106 -8.72 -5.84 -2.55
C LYS A 106 -8.33 -4.42 -2.97
N GLU A 107 -9.32 -3.56 -3.22
CA GLU A 107 -9.13 -2.23 -3.84
C GLU A 107 -8.12 -1.32 -3.13
N GLY A 108 -7.99 -1.43 -1.80
CA GLY A 108 -7.01 -0.68 -1.02
C GLY A 108 -5.55 -1.03 -1.33
N PHE A 109 -5.29 -2.23 -1.84
CA PHE A 109 -3.94 -2.77 -2.00
C PHE A 109 -3.14 -2.08 -3.10
N LYS A 110 -3.77 -1.79 -4.25
CA LYS A 110 -3.10 -1.15 -5.39
C LYS A 110 -2.61 0.26 -5.07
N ASN A 111 -3.39 1.02 -4.30
CA ASN A 111 -3.04 2.38 -3.90
C ASN A 111 -1.90 2.40 -2.87
N ILE A 112 -1.88 1.44 -1.95
CA ILE A 112 -0.80 1.30 -0.96
C ILE A 112 0.50 0.88 -1.64
N MET A 113 0.43 -0.07 -2.58
CA MET A 113 1.58 -0.55 -3.35
C MET A 113 2.26 0.58 -4.12
N ASN A 114 1.49 1.46 -4.78
CA ASN A 114 2.05 2.60 -5.50
C ASN A 114 2.73 3.62 -4.58
N ARG A 115 2.23 3.83 -3.36
CA ARG A 115 2.78 4.82 -2.43
C ARG A 115 4.03 4.32 -1.70
N ASN A 116 4.07 3.04 -1.34
CA ASN A 116 5.19 2.41 -0.62
C ASN A 116 6.08 1.55 -1.54
N GLY A 117 6.03 1.82 -2.85
CA GLY A 117 6.65 0.99 -3.88
C GLY A 117 8.15 0.78 -3.72
N TYR A 118 8.88 1.81 -3.28
CA TYR A 118 10.33 1.73 -3.08
C TYR A 118 10.72 0.73 -1.99
N ILE A 119 9.98 0.70 -0.88
CA ILE A 119 10.23 -0.23 0.24
C ILE A 119 9.96 -1.67 -0.22
N MET A 120 8.86 -1.87 -0.96
CA MET A 120 8.55 -3.19 -1.53
C MET A 120 9.58 -3.63 -2.58
N ALA A 121 10.05 -2.73 -3.44
CA ALA A 121 11.09 -3.04 -4.41
C ALA A 121 12.41 -3.42 -3.72
N CYS A 122 12.79 -2.71 -2.66
CA CYS A 122 13.98 -3.05 -1.86
C CYS A 122 13.85 -4.42 -1.21
N LEU A 123 12.68 -4.73 -0.63
CA LEU A 123 12.42 -6.04 -0.06
C LEU A 123 12.52 -7.16 -1.10
N LEU A 124 11.97 -6.94 -2.30
CA LEU A 124 12.06 -7.91 -3.39
C LEU A 124 13.49 -8.11 -3.88
N LEU A 125 14.28 -7.04 -3.99
CA LEU A 125 15.71 -7.15 -4.32
C LEU A 125 16.45 -8.00 -3.28
N ILE A 126 16.22 -7.77 -2.00
CA ILE A 126 16.81 -8.56 -0.93
C ILE A 126 16.40 -10.03 -1.06
N THR A 127 15.12 -10.33 -1.34
CA THR A 127 14.68 -11.72 -1.54
C THR A 127 15.34 -12.40 -2.73
N ILE A 128 15.55 -11.68 -3.84
CA ILE A 128 16.26 -12.22 -5.01
C ILE A 128 17.70 -12.55 -4.63
N VAL A 129 18.40 -11.65 -3.93
CA VAL A 129 19.78 -11.86 -3.49
C VAL A 129 19.88 -13.09 -2.58
N ILE A 130 18.96 -13.23 -1.63
CA ILE A 130 18.92 -14.39 -0.71
C ILE A 130 18.73 -15.69 -1.51
N ILE A 131 17.76 -15.75 -2.42
CA ILE A 131 17.52 -16.94 -3.26
C ILE A 131 18.79 -17.31 -4.04
N TYR A 132 19.44 -16.35 -4.69
CA TYR A 132 20.66 -16.61 -5.45
C TYR A 132 21.82 -17.10 -4.58
N LEU A 133 21.99 -16.52 -3.40
CA LEU A 133 23.00 -16.94 -2.45
C LEU A 133 22.75 -18.38 -1.99
N PHE A 134 21.49 -18.77 -1.78
CA PHE A 134 21.12 -20.15 -1.45
C PHE A 134 21.44 -21.14 -2.58
N ILE A 135 21.04 -20.85 -3.82
CA ILE A 135 21.32 -21.72 -4.98
C ILE A 135 22.84 -21.85 -5.18
N TYR A 136 23.61 -20.78 -4.94
CA TYR A 136 25.06 -20.82 -5.02
C TYR A 136 25.69 -21.68 -3.92
N LEU A 137 25.24 -21.54 -2.67
CA LEU A 137 25.71 -22.36 -1.54
C LEU A 137 25.40 -23.84 -1.74
N GLU A 138 24.19 -24.18 -2.20
CA GLU A 138 23.77 -25.57 -2.44
C GLU A 138 24.70 -26.27 -3.45
N ARG A 139 25.13 -25.55 -4.52
CA ARG A 139 26.07 -26.08 -5.52
C ARG A 139 27.50 -26.22 -5.00
N LEU A 140 27.94 -25.32 -4.11
CA LEU A 140 29.29 -25.36 -3.55
C LEU A 140 29.48 -26.50 -2.55
N PHE A 141 28.48 -26.72 -1.69
CA PHE A 141 28.57 -27.71 -0.62
C PHE A 141 28.12 -29.12 -1.03
N GLY A 142 27.47 -29.27 -2.19
CA GLY A 142 27.01 -30.57 -2.68
C GLY A 142 26.20 -31.31 -1.62
N LEU A 143 25.20 -30.61 -1.05
CA LEU A 143 24.50 -31.06 0.14
C LEU A 143 23.88 -32.45 -0.07
N PRO A 144 24.14 -33.44 0.82
CA PRO A 144 23.53 -34.76 0.71
C PRO A 144 22.01 -34.67 0.86
N SER A 145 21.29 -35.66 0.33
CA SER A 145 19.81 -35.70 0.27
C SER A 145 19.11 -35.54 1.62
N ASP A 146 19.82 -35.77 2.73
CA ASP A 146 19.29 -35.60 4.08
C ASP A 146 19.00 -34.12 4.44
N PHE A 147 19.58 -33.16 3.71
CA PHE A 147 19.35 -31.73 3.92
C PHE A 147 18.11 -31.16 3.22
N ILE A 148 17.39 -31.95 2.42
CA ILE A 148 16.18 -31.50 1.70
C ILE A 148 15.12 -31.00 2.69
N VAL A 149 14.97 -31.66 3.85
CA VAL A 149 14.01 -31.25 4.90
C VAL A 149 14.36 -29.87 5.45
N VAL A 150 15.66 -29.64 5.71
CA VAL A 150 16.17 -28.38 6.27
C VAL A 150 16.00 -27.24 5.27
N ASN A 151 16.32 -27.46 3.99
CA ASN A 151 16.14 -26.47 2.93
C ASN A 151 14.67 -26.13 2.71
N THR A 152 13.80 -27.14 2.70
CA THR A 152 12.34 -26.95 2.59
C THR A 152 11.82 -26.08 3.75
N ALA A 153 12.23 -26.39 4.98
CA ALA A 153 11.86 -25.60 6.16
C ALA A 153 12.38 -24.16 6.07
N LEU A 154 13.62 -23.96 5.60
CA LEU A 154 14.24 -22.65 5.46
C LEU A 154 13.50 -21.78 4.44
N PHE A 155 13.24 -22.29 3.25
CA PHE A 155 12.48 -21.55 2.23
C PHE A 155 11.05 -21.25 2.67
N MET A 156 10.43 -22.14 3.45
CA MET A 156 9.11 -21.90 4.02
C MET A 156 9.13 -20.79 5.08
N ILE A 157 10.14 -20.76 5.95
CA ILE A 157 10.36 -19.67 6.91
C ILE A 157 10.62 -18.34 6.18
N LEU A 158 11.45 -18.35 5.13
CA LEU A 158 11.73 -17.16 4.32
C LEU A 158 10.44 -16.62 3.69
N PHE A 159 9.60 -17.49 3.15
CA PHE A 159 8.32 -17.10 2.58
C PHE A 159 7.38 -16.48 3.61
N LEU A 160 7.29 -17.08 4.80
CA LEU A 160 6.49 -16.54 5.91
C LEU A 160 6.98 -15.16 6.34
N LEU A 161 8.30 -14.97 6.46
CA LEU A 161 8.91 -13.67 6.77
C LEU A 161 8.57 -12.62 5.71
N VAL A 162 8.71 -12.96 4.42
CA VAL A 162 8.34 -12.06 3.31
C VAL A 162 6.87 -11.67 3.39
N CYS A 163 5.98 -12.65 3.62
CA CYS A 163 4.54 -12.39 3.78
C CYS A 163 4.23 -11.52 5.01
N MET A 164 4.94 -11.73 6.11
CA MET A 164 4.79 -10.95 7.35
C MET A 164 5.18 -9.50 7.11
N VAL A 165 6.37 -9.25 6.56
CA VAL A 165 6.83 -7.89 6.28
C VAL A 165 5.92 -7.20 5.27
N PHE A 166 5.48 -7.92 4.24
CA PHE A 166 4.53 -7.38 3.27
C PHE A 166 3.20 -6.97 3.93
N SER A 167 2.69 -7.79 4.85
CA SER A 167 1.48 -7.46 5.64
C SER A 167 1.67 -6.23 6.52
N ILE A 168 2.85 -6.06 7.13
CA ILE A 168 3.21 -4.88 7.91
C ILE A 168 3.22 -3.63 7.03
N ILE A 169 3.86 -3.69 5.86
CA ILE A 169 3.91 -2.55 4.91
C ILE A 169 2.50 -2.13 4.49
N VAL A 170 1.61 -3.10 4.23
CA VAL A 170 0.22 -2.83 3.90
C VAL A 170 -0.51 -2.12 5.05
N LYS A 171 -0.36 -2.61 6.29
CA LYS A 171 -0.96 -1.98 7.48
C LYS A 171 -0.44 -0.56 7.70
N ILE A 172 0.87 -0.35 7.62
CA ILE A 172 1.49 0.99 7.74
C ILE A 172 0.95 1.92 6.66
N GLY A 173 0.81 1.45 5.42
CA GLY A 173 0.23 2.22 4.33
C GLY A 173 -1.21 2.67 4.60
N GLN A 174 -2.04 1.78 5.15
CA GLN A 174 -3.42 2.12 5.55
C GLN A 174 -3.44 3.15 6.67
N GLU A 175 -2.60 2.97 7.70
CA GLU A 175 -2.54 3.88 8.84
C GLU A 175 -2.08 5.28 8.41
N GLN A 176 -1.09 5.38 7.52
CA GLN A 176 -0.66 6.66 6.97
C GLN A 176 -1.78 7.37 6.17
N VAL A 177 -2.63 6.64 5.45
CA VAL A 177 -3.78 7.24 4.75
C VAL A 177 -4.78 7.79 5.78
N LYS A 178 -5.07 7.02 6.82
CA LYS A 178 -5.97 7.43 7.91
C LYS A 178 -5.44 8.66 8.65
N GLN A 179 -4.17 8.66 9.03
CA GLN A 179 -3.52 9.79 9.70
C GLN A 179 -3.55 11.06 8.84
N LYS A 180 -3.32 10.96 7.53
CA LYS A 180 -3.40 12.11 6.62
C LYS A 180 -4.82 12.68 6.57
N LYS A 181 -5.84 11.82 6.54
CA LYS A 181 -7.25 12.24 6.58
C LYS A 181 -7.59 12.95 7.89
N GLN A 182 -7.21 12.36 9.03
CA GLN A 182 -7.42 12.97 10.35
C GLN A 182 -6.72 14.34 10.47
N LYS A 183 -5.49 14.47 9.95
CA LYS A 183 -4.79 15.76 9.95
C LYS A 183 -5.53 16.82 9.13
N GLN A 184 -6.11 16.44 8.00
CA GLN A 184 -6.91 17.35 7.17
C GLN A 184 -8.22 17.76 7.88
N GLU A 185 -8.91 16.82 8.52
CA GLU A 185 -10.10 17.10 9.32
C GLU A 185 -9.80 18.04 10.49
N LEU A 186 -8.66 17.84 11.17
CA LEU A 186 -8.21 18.73 12.25
C LEU A 186 -7.90 20.16 11.76
N LEU A 187 -7.28 20.30 10.59
CA LEU A 187 -7.04 21.62 9.99
C LEU A 187 -8.35 22.33 9.67
N GLN A 188 -9.31 21.62 9.07
CA GLN A 188 -10.62 22.18 8.77
C GLN A 188 -11.38 22.59 10.04
N LEU A 189 -11.30 21.78 11.09
CA LEU A 189 -11.91 22.10 12.38
C LEU A 189 -11.26 23.34 13.01
N ARG A 190 -9.93 23.45 12.96
CA ARG A 190 -9.21 24.61 13.47
C ARG A 190 -9.62 25.89 12.75
N ASP A 191 -9.65 25.85 11.41
CA ASP A 191 -10.05 27.01 10.61
C ASP A 191 -11.51 27.41 10.85
N TYR A 192 -12.39 26.43 11.13
CA TYR A 192 -13.77 26.69 11.52
C TYR A 192 -13.86 27.34 12.91
N THR A 193 -13.13 26.83 13.89
CA THR A 193 -13.10 27.38 15.25
C THR A 193 -12.55 28.80 15.27
N GLU A 194 -11.47 29.08 14.53
CA GLU A 194 -10.90 30.43 14.43
C GLU A 194 -11.92 31.44 13.85
N LYS A 195 -12.66 31.05 12.81
CA LYS A 195 -13.75 31.88 12.27
C LYS A 195 -14.88 32.08 13.28
N LEU A 196 -15.20 31.06 14.06
CA LEU A 196 -16.22 31.15 15.09
C LEU A 196 -15.80 32.10 16.21
N GLU A 197 -14.53 32.06 16.62
CA GLU A 197 -13.96 32.98 17.61
C GLU A 197 -14.02 34.43 17.12
N LEU A 198 -13.59 34.68 15.87
CA LEU A 198 -13.70 36.01 15.26
C LEU A 198 -15.14 36.52 15.22
N LEU A 199 -16.09 35.67 14.78
CA LEU A 199 -17.51 36.02 14.77
C LEU A 199 -18.07 36.27 16.18
N ASN A 200 -17.61 35.53 17.18
CA ASN A 200 -18.04 35.70 18.56
C ASN A 200 -17.52 37.02 19.14
N ASP A 201 -16.27 37.40 18.84
CA ASP A 201 -15.68 38.67 19.25
C ASP A 201 -16.39 39.85 18.57
N GLU A 202 -16.67 39.75 17.27
CA GLU A 202 -17.48 40.73 16.54
C GLU A 202 -18.88 40.87 17.15
N MET A 203 -19.52 39.76 17.53
CA MET A 203 -20.83 39.77 18.19
C MET A 203 -20.79 40.44 19.57
N SER A 204 -19.71 40.24 20.34
CA SER A 204 -19.51 40.88 21.64
C SER A 204 -19.38 42.40 21.51
N LEU A 205 -18.59 42.85 20.53
CA LEU A 205 -18.45 44.27 20.20
C LEU A 205 -19.78 44.87 19.76
N PHE A 206 -20.50 44.21 18.86
CA PHE A 206 -21.82 44.65 18.41
C PHE A 206 -22.81 44.79 19.56
N LYS A 207 -22.82 43.83 20.50
CA LYS A 207 -23.67 43.91 21.70
C LYS A 207 -23.30 45.09 22.60
N HIS A 208 -22.01 45.35 22.80
CA HIS A 208 -21.55 46.49 23.60
C HIS A 208 -22.00 47.82 22.98
N ASP A 209 -21.81 47.98 21.67
CA ASP A 209 -22.22 49.19 20.96
C ASP A 209 -23.75 49.39 21.00
N TYR A 210 -24.51 48.30 20.88
CA TYR A 210 -25.96 48.33 21.05
C TYR A 210 -26.39 48.80 22.45
N ILE A 211 -25.73 48.33 23.51
CA ILE A 211 -25.98 48.77 24.89
C ILE A 211 -25.68 50.27 25.04
N ASN A 212 -24.59 50.77 24.44
CA ASN A 212 -24.23 52.19 24.50
C ASN A 212 -25.25 53.08 23.80
N ILE A 213 -25.77 52.64 22.64
CA ILE A 213 -26.85 53.34 21.94
C ILE A 213 -28.09 53.43 22.83
N LEU A 214 -28.55 52.30 23.39
CA LEU A 214 -29.73 52.28 24.26
C LEU A 214 -29.56 53.15 25.52
N THR A 215 -28.38 53.10 26.14
CA THR A 215 -28.06 53.89 27.34
C THR A 215 -28.09 55.38 27.03
N SER A 216 -27.53 55.79 25.89
CA SER A 216 -27.53 57.18 25.43
C SER A 216 -28.95 57.67 25.15
N LEU A 217 -29.76 56.87 24.43
CA LEU A 217 -31.17 57.16 24.16
C LEU A 217 -31.97 57.33 25.46
N HIS A 218 -31.82 56.39 26.40
CA HIS A 218 -32.48 56.45 27.70
C HIS A 218 -32.06 57.71 28.49
N GLY A 219 -30.78 58.08 28.45
CA GLY A 219 -30.27 59.29 29.07
C GLY A 219 -30.88 60.57 28.49
N TYR A 220 -31.03 60.68 27.16
CA TYR A 220 -31.66 61.85 26.54
C TYR A 220 -33.16 61.95 26.85
N ILE A 221 -33.86 60.81 26.88
CA ILE A 221 -35.30 60.75 27.21
C ILE A 221 -35.54 61.18 28.67
N ASN A 222 -34.79 60.60 29.62
CA ASN A 222 -34.99 60.88 31.05
C ASN A 222 -34.65 62.33 31.43
N ASN A 223 -33.69 62.94 30.73
CA ASN A 223 -33.33 64.34 30.93
C ASN A 223 -34.24 65.34 30.17
N GLY A 224 -35.27 64.85 29.46
CA GLY A 224 -36.20 65.69 28.68
C GLY A 224 -35.55 66.45 27.52
N ASN A 225 -34.37 66.03 27.05
CA ASN A 225 -33.59 66.77 26.05
C ASN A 225 -33.87 66.27 24.63
N GLN A 226 -35.01 66.70 24.09
CA GLN A 226 -35.50 66.26 22.78
C GLN A 226 -34.59 66.70 21.62
N GLN A 227 -33.99 67.89 21.71
CA GLN A 227 -33.12 68.41 20.65
C GLN A 227 -31.84 67.57 20.49
N LYS A 228 -31.19 67.18 21.61
CA LYS A 228 -30.00 66.29 21.56
C LYS A 228 -30.34 64.86 21.13
N LEU A 229 -31.53 64.38 21.46
CA LEU A 229 -32.00 63.07 21.00
C LEU A 229 -32.13 63.04 19.47
N GLU A 230 -32.73 64.08 18.89
CA GLU A 230 -32.95 64.21 17.45
C GLU A 230 -31.61 64.33 16.69
N GLU A 231 -30.67 65.09 17.24
CA GLU A 231 -29.31 65.21 16.72
C GLU A 231 -28.56 63.88 16.75
N TYR A 232 -28.61 63.14 17.86
CA TYR A 232 -27.99 61.82 17.98
C TYR A 232 -28.60 60.80 17.01
N PHE A 233 -29.91 60.86 16.78
CA PHE A 233 -30.60 59.97 15.84
C PHE A 233 -30.17 60.22 14.39
N GLN A 234 -30.10 61.49 13.97
CA GLN A 234 -29.68 61.86 12.62
C GLN A 234 -28.19 61.62 12.37
N ASN A 235 -27.33 61.93 13.34
CA ASN A 235 -25.88 61.91 13.16
C ASN A 235 -25.23 60.56 13.45
N SER A 236 -25.82 59.74 14.33
CA SER A 236 -25.20 58.46 14.74
C SER A 236 -26.02 57.25 14.29
N ILE A 237 -27.33 57.22 14.52
CA ILE A 237 -28.16 56.03 14.25
C ILE A 237 -28.49 55.87 12.76
N THR A 238 -28.89 56.96 12.10
CA THR A 238 -29.30 56.93 10.68
C THR A 238 -28.17 56.53 9.71
N PRO A 239 -26.91 56.98 9.91
CA PRO A 239 -25.78 56.54 9.09
C PRO A 239 -25.42 55.07 9.36
N LEU A 240 -25.40 54.66 10.63
CA LEU A 240 -25.12 53.27 11.03
C LEU A 240 -26.12 52.28 10.42
N ALA A 241 -27.41 52.61 10.43
CA ALA A 241 -28.46 51.78 9.82
C ALA A 241 -28.25 51.59 8.31
N ARG A 242 -27.89 52.67 7.59
CA ARG A 242 -27.57 52.62 6.16
C ARG A 242 -26.31 51.80 5.88
N GLU A 243 -25.30 51.90 6.73
CA GLU A 243 -24.06 51.13 6.58
C GLU A 243 -24.32 49.61 6.73
N ILE A 244 -25.10 49.20 7.74
CA ILE A 244 -25.51 47.80 7.95
C ILE A 244 -26.29 47.27 6.75
N GLU A 245 -27.25 48.03 6.21
CA GLU A 245 -28.05 47.65 5.06
C GLU A 245 -27.21 47.51 3.76
N SER A 246 -26.23 48.41 3.59
CA SER A 246 -25.28 48.36 2.47
C SER A 246 -24.34 47.16 2.53
N ASN A 247 -23.88 46.77 3.73
CA ASN A 247 -23.03 45.60 3.91
C ASN A 247 -23.81 44.30 3.71
N LYS A 248 -25.07 44.24 4.17
CA LYS A 248 -25.96 43.09 3.93
C LYS A 248 -26.18 42.80 2.44
N THR A 249 -26.36 43.84 1.63
CA THR A 249 -26.56 43.69 0.17
C THR A 249 -25.30 43.23 -0.55
N ARG A 250 -24.11 43.64 -0.10
CA ARG A 250 -22.81 43.18 -0.64
C ARG A 250 -22.49 41.71 -0.35
N LEU A 251 -22.92 41.18 0.79
CA LEU A 251 -22.74 39.77 1.16
C LEU A 251 -23.71 38.81 0.46
N SER A 252 -24.76 39.33 -0.19
CA SER A 252 -25.81 38.55 -0.86
C SER A 252 -25.62 38.36 -2.38
N LYS A 253 -24.57 38.95 -2.96
CA LYS A 253 -24.14 38.79 -4.36
C LYS A 253 -22.88 37.95 -4.42
#